data_AF-Q6ALX3-F1
#
_entry.id   AF-Q6ALX3-F1
#
_cell.length_a   1.000
_cell.length_b   1.000
_cell.length_c   1.000
_cell.angle_alpha   90.00
_cell.angle_beta   90.00
_cell.angle_gamma   90.00
#
_symmetry.space_group_name_H-M   'P 1'
#
loop_
_entity.id
_entity.type
_entity.pdbx_description
1 polymer ?
#
loop_
_entity_poly.entity_id
_entity_poly.type
_entity_poly.pdbx_seq_one_letter_code
_entity_poly.pdbx_strand_id
1 'polypeptide(L)'
;MYEHDLSLVIDEDHPAYRWAKKQSDSVSALGHIGTHIDCYQHVPEKNDYQVETVVLDCSERMPLPAEIEGLDLSGKALVLFSGNLEKNGYGSPEYGAEKTILPSAVLDLILTKSPAFILIDSYGIGAHGEEHISFDKRCEAEKCFVIENVLLTASIVFSLTRLKIQFNRAFAATAIPCKLRASTAYL
;
A
#
# COMPACT_ATOMS: atom_id res chain seq x y z
N MET A 1 -9.37 15.40 16.31
CA MET A 1 -8.99 14.27 15.45
C MET A 1 -9.53 14.60 14.08
N TYR A 2 -8.66 14.89 13.13
CA TYR A 2 -9.05 15.14 11.74
C TYR A 2 -9.04 13.82 10.98
N GLU A 3 -10.02 13.64 10.10
CA GLU A 3 -10.05 12.52 9.19
C GLU A 3 -9.59 12.97 7.80
N HIS A 4 -8.66 12.21 7.22
CA HIS A 4 -8.11 12.45 5.89
C HIS A 4 -8.47 11.27 4.99
N ASP A 5 -8.95 11.52 3.77
CA ASP A 5 -9.09 10.47 2.76
C ASP A 5 -7.72 10.22 2.13
N LEU A 6 -7.24 8.98 2.18
CA LEU A 6 -5.96 8.58 1.62
C LEU A 6 -6.11 7.76 0.33
N SER A 7 -7.32 7.72 -0.24
CA SER A 7 -7.63 6.87 -1.40
C SER A 7 -7.41 7.65 -2.71
N LEU A 8 -6.54 7.15 -3.56
CA LEU A 8 -6.42 7.57 -4.96
C LEU A 8 -7.54 6.91 -5.77
N VAL A 9 -8.49 7.73 -6.22
CA VAL A 9 -9.55 7.33 -7.14
C VAL A 9 -9.18 7.76 -8.55
N ILE A 10 -9.17 6.81 -9.48
CA ILE A 10 -8.87 7.06 -10.88
C ILE A 10 -10.17 7.19 -11.68
N ASP A 11 -10.36 8.34 -12.31
CA ASP A 11 -11.51 8.61 -13.18
C ASP A 11 -11.36 7.97 -14.57
N GLU A 12 -12.43 8.06 -15.37
CA GLU A 12 -12.48 7.44 -16.69
C GLU A 12 -11.63 8.11 -17.77
N ASP A 13 -11.25 9.37 -17.57
CA ASP A 13 -10.43 10.14 -18.49
C ASP A 13 -8.92 9.87 -18.26
N HIS A 14 -8.56 9.39 -17.07
CA HIS A 14 -7.19 9.06 -16.73
C HIS A 14 -6.58 7.99 -17.66
N PRO A 15 -5.33 8.15 -18.11
CA PRO A 15 -4.66 7.17 -18.97
C PRO A 15 -4.67 5.73 -18.42
N ALA A 16 -4.46 5.55 -17.12
CA ALA A 16 -4.48 4.23 -16.47
C ALA A 16 -5.84 3.53 -16.59
N TYR A 17 -6.95 4.26 -16.42
CA TYR A 17 -8.29 3.70 -16.57
C TYR A 17 -8.55 3.28 -18.02
N ARG A 18 -8.22 4.16 -18.98
CA ARG A 18 -8.37 3.87 -20.41
C ARG A 18 -7.50 2.69 -20.86
N TRP A 19 -6.33 2.50 -20.24
CA TRP A 19 -5.49 1.32 -20.46
C TRP A 19 -6.14 0.05 -19.88
N ALA A 20 -6.62 0.10 -18.63
CA ALA A 20 -7.23 -1.04 -17.96
C ALA A 20 -8.48 -1.54 -18.72
N LYS A 21 -9.30 -0.61 -19.23
CA LYS A 21 -10.48 -0.92 -20.05
C LYS A 21 -10.17 -1.62 -21.38
N LYS A 22 -8.94 -1.51 -21.89
CA LYS A 22 -8.51 -2.15 -23.15
C LYS A 22 -7.96 -3.56 -22.94
N GLN A 23 -7.75 -4.00 -21.69
CA GLN A 23 -7.27 -5.35 -21.40
C GLN A 23 -8.38 -6.38 -21.65
N SER A 24 -7.98 -7.60 -22.03
CA SER A 24 -8.91 -8.72 -22.24
C SER A 24 -9.69 -9.04 -20.96
N ASP A 25 -9.02 -8.97 -19.81
CA ASP A 25 -9.64 -9.00 -18.48
C ASP A 25 -9.65 -7.60 -17.85
N SER A 26 -10.55 -6.76 -18.35
CA SER A 26 -10.67 -5.38 -17.85
C SER A 26 -11.11 -5.29 -16.39
N VAL A 27 -11.84 -6.28 -15.86
CA VAL A 27 -12.29 -6.27 -14.46
C VAL A 27 -11.09 -6.45 -13.54
N SER A 28 -10.23 -7.42 -13.84
CA SER A 28 -8.99 -7.62 -13.10
C SER A 28 -8.08 -6.39 -13.22
N ALA A 29 -7.84 -5.89 -14.43
CA ALA A 29 -6.99 -4.71 -14.65
C ALA A 29 -7.50 -3.44 -13.92
N LEU A 30 -8.83 -3.27 -13.80
CA LEU A 30 -9.41 -2.16 -13.03
C LEU A 30 -9.24 -2.33 -11.51
N GLY A 31 -9.00 -3.54 -11.02
CA GLY A 31 -8.63 -3.79 -9.62
C GLY A 31 -7.26 -3.22 -9.26
N HIS A 32 -6.35 -3.15 -10.24
CA HIS A 32 -4.94 -2.76 -10.12
C HIS A 32 -4.68 -1.26 -10.32
N ILE A 33 -5.72 -0.42 -10.41
CA ILE A 33 -5.56 1.03 -10.57
C ILE A 33 -6.07 1.80 -9.37
N GLY A 34 -5.42 2.92 -9.05
CA GLY A 34 -5.71 3.69 -7.85
C GLY A 34 -5.29 2.94 -6.59
N THR A 35 -5.87 3.29 -5.44
CA THR A 35 -5.55 2.63 -4.18
C THR A 35 -6.22 1.26 -4.06
N HIS A 36 -5.41 0.22 -3.93
CA HIS A 36 -5.87 -1.17 -3.94
C HIS A 36 -4.98 -2.06 -3.08
N ILE A 37 -5.46 -3.29 -2.88
CA ILE A 37 -4.75 -4.38 -2.22
C ILE A 37 -4.50 -5.46 -3.26
N ASP A 38 -3.26 -5.84 -3.45
CA ASP A 38 -2.91 -7.02 -4.23
C ASP A 38 -3.13 -8.29 -3.39
N CYS A 39 -3.82 -9.28 -3.98
CA CYS A 39 -4.25 -10.51 -3.34
C CYS A 39 -4.19 -11.68 -4.33
N TYR A 40 -3.10 -12.44 -4.30
CA TYR A 40 -2.84 -13.53 -5.25
C TYR A 40 -3.19 -14.93 -4.72
N GLN A 41 -3.12 -15.15 -3.41
CA GLN A 41 -3.37 -16.45 -2.75
C GLN A 41 -4.41 -16.33 -1.63
N HIS A 42 -4.36 -15.26 -0.87
CA HIS A 42 -5.26 -14.99 0.25
C HIS A 42 -5.82 -13.57 0.15
N VAL A 43 -7.02 -13.40 0.70
CA VAL A 43 -7.65 -12.09 0.90
C VAL A 43 -7.80 -11.83 2.39
N PRO A 44 -7.88 -10.57 2.84
CA PRO A 44 -8.17 -10.27 4.23
C PRO A 44 -9.45 -10.96 4.74
N GLU A 45 -9.45 -11.30 6.03
CA GLU A 45 -10.54 -12.02 6.69
C GLU A 45 -11.83 -11.20 6.80
N LYS A 46 -11.72 -9.86 6.89
CA LYS A 46 -12.83 -8.92 7.07
C LYS A 46 -12.91 -7.94 5.88
N ASN A 47 -14.04 -7.27 5.71
CA ASN A 47 -14.18 -6.17 4.74
C ASN A 47 -13.74 -4.81 5.31
N ASP A 48 -13.66 -4.70 6.63
CA ASP A 48 -13.42 -3.46 7.34
C ASP A 48 -12.41 -3.68 8.47
N TYR A 49 -11.42 -2.79 8.54
CA TYR A 49 -10.38 -2.80 9.56
C TYR A 49 -10.22 -1.40 10.18
N GLN A 50 -9.91 -1.38 11.47
CA GLN A 50 -9.38 -0.21 12.17
C GLN A 50 -8.08 -0.63 12.85
N VAL A 51 -6.96 -0.05 12.43
CA VAL A 51 -5.61 -0.45 12.86
C VAL A 51 -4.78 0.78 13.19
N GLU A 52 -3.96 0.69 14.24
CA GLU A 52 -2.98 1.73 14.56
C GLU A 52 -1.87 1.77 13.51
N THR A 53 -1.23 2.91 13.37
CA THR A 53 -0.15 3.12 12.39
C THR A 53 1.22 3.21 13.03
N VAL A 54 2.21 2.63 12.37
CA VAL A 54 3.63 2.91 12.59
C VAL A 54 4.19 3.44 11.27
N VAL A 55 4.78 4.62 11.29
CA VAL A 55 5.24 5.31 10.08
C VAL A 55 6.76 5.26 10.01
N LEU A 56 7.30 4.89 8.86
CA LEU A 56 8.71 5.02 8.52
C LEU A 56 8.86 6.03 7.38
N ASP A 57 9.75 6.98 7.58
CA ASP A 57 10.18 7.89 6.53
C ASP A 57 11.10 7.15 5.55
N CYS A 58 10.66 7.01 4.31
CA CYS A 58 11.35 6.35 3.22
C CYS A 58 11.62 7.31 2.06
N SER A 59 11.52 8.63 2.26
CA SER A 59 11.63 9.62 1.18
C SER A 59 12.99 9.65 0.51
N GLU A 60 14.03 9.22 1.23
CA GLU A 60 15.41 9.14 0.73
C GLU A 60 15.84 7.71 0.39
N ARG A 61 15.33 6.72 1.12
CA ARG A 61 15.63 5.29 0.93
C ARG A 61 14.62 4.38 1.66
N MET A 62 14.53 3.14 1.19
CA MET A 62 13.82 2.08 1.92
C MET A 62 14.53 1.73 3.27
N PRO A 63 13.78 1.18 4.25
CA PRO A 63 14.30 0.95 5.59
C PRO A 63 15.37 -0.14 5.65
N LEU A 64 16.24 -0.02 6.64
CA LEU A 64 17.28 -0.98 7.02
C LEU A 64 16.79 -1.88 8.15
N PRO A 65 17.40 -3.07 8.36
CA PRO A 65 16.99 -3.98 9.43
C PRO A 65 16.93 -3.35 10.82
N ALA A 66 17.94 -2.53 11.17
CA ALA A 66 18.01 -1.87 12.48
C ALA A 66 16.84 -0.90 12.75
N GLU A 67 16.21 -0.36 11.70
CA GLU A 67 15.03 0.51 11.83
C GLU A 67 13.75 -0.29 12.09
N ILE A 68 13.75 -1.59 11.81
CA ILE A 68 12.61 -2.49 12.03
C ILE A 68 12.71 -3.23 13.38
N GLU A 69 13.92 -3.56 13.84
CA GLU A 69 14.15 -4.43 15.02
C GLU A 69 13.39 -3.98 16.28
N GLY A 70 13.32 -2.67 16.53
CA GLY A 70 12.68 -2.08 17.70
C GLY A 70 11.19 -1.75 17.53
N LEU A 71 10.60 -1.96 16.35
CA LEU A 71 9.21 -1.62 16.10
C LEU A 71 8.26 -2.70 16.63
N ASP A 72 7.18 -2.24 17.28
CA ASP A 72 6.01 -3.06 17.55
C ASP A 72 5.00 -2.88 16.41
N LEU A 73 4.90 -3.87 15.52
CA LEU A 73 4.00 -3.86 14.37
C LEU A 73 2.80 -4.80 14.54
N SER A 74 2.69 -5.54 15.65
CA SER A 74 1.72 -6.64 15.76
C SER A 74 0.29 -6.16 15.57
N GLY A 75 -0.38 -6.62 14.50
CA GLY A 75 -1.74 -6.24 14.15
C GLY A 75 -1.91 -4.77 13.70
N LYS A 76 -0.81 -4.03 13.53
CA LYS A 76 -0.79 -2.62 13.10
C LYS A 76 -0.56 -2.51 11.59
N ALA A 77 -0.71 -1.30 11.09
CA ALA A 77 -0.33 -0.93 9.74
C ALA A 77 1.06 -0.27 9.76
N LEU A 78 2.02 -0.85 9.03
CA LEU A 78 3.28 -0.20 8.73
C LEU A 78 3.09 0.71 7.51
N VAL A 79 3.35 2.01 7.66
CA VAL A 79 3.28 2.99 6.58
C VAL A 79 4.69 3.33 6.13
N LEU A 80 5.03 3.00 4.88
CA LEU A 80 6.29 3.33 4.23
C LEU A 80 6.07 4.60 3.39
N PHE A 81 6.54 5.74 3.87
CA PHE A 81 6.33 7.01 3.19
C PHE A 81 7.49 7.34 2.26
N SER A 82 7.32 7.16 0.95
CA SER A 82 8.35 7.45 -0.06
C SER A 82 8.26 8.87 -0.64
N GLY A 83 7.11 9.54 -0.53
CA GLY A 83 6.83 10.80 -1.20
C GLY A 83 6.69 10.67 -2.72
N ASN A 84 6.73 9.45 -3.27
CA ASN A 84 6.75 9.22 -4.72
C ASN A 84 5.50 9.77 -5.41
N LEU A 85 4.32 9.40 -4.90
CA LEU A 85 3.05 9.82 -5.47
C LEU A 85 2.89 11.36 -5.44
N GLU A 86 3.22 12.02 -4.32
CA GLU A 86 3.16 13.48 -4.18
C GLU A 86 4.12 14.19 -5.15
N LYS A 87 5.34 13.65 -5.31
CA LYS A 87 6.40 14.26 -6.12
C LYS A 87 6.23 14.03 -7.62
N ASN A 88 5.94 12.80 -8.02
CA ASN A 88 6.02 12.37 -9.42
C ASN A 88 4.63 12.20 -10.06
N GLY A 89 3.56 12.11 -9.26
CA GLY A 89 2.20 11.89 -9.73
C GLY A 89 1.95 10.46 -10.23
N TYR A 90 0.78 9.91 -9.93
CA TYR A 90 0.45 8.53 -10.29
C TYR A 90 0.51 8.28 -11.81
N GLY A 91 1.15 7.17 -12.19
CA GLY A 91 1.20 6.68 -13.56
C GLY A 91 2.16 7.44 -14.50
N SER A 92 2.95 8.38 -13.98
CA SER A 92 4.05 8.99 -14.74
C SER A 92 5.23 8.01 -14.91
N PRO A 93 6.09 8.21 -15.91
CA PRO A 93 7.34 7.45 -16.02
C PRO A 93 8.23 7.56 -14.78
N GLU A 94 8.32 8.76 -14.19
CA GLU A 94 9.10 9.02 -12.98
C GLU A 94 8.55 8.26 -11.78
N TYR A 95 7.23 8.19 -11.65
CA TYR A 95 6.56 7.40 -10.62
C TYR A 95 6.91 5.92 -10.67
N GLY A 96 6.88 5.33 -11.88
CA GLY A 96 7.22 3.92 -12.08
C GLY A 96 8.72 3.60 -11.98
N ALA A 97 9.57 4.62 -12.04
CA ALA A 97 11.02 4.50 -11.95
C ALA A 97 11.57 4.69 -10.53
N GLU A 98 10.75 5.15 -9.59
CA GLU A 98 11.16 5.39 -8.20
C GLU A 98 11.55 4.08 -7.51
N LYS A 99 12.54 4.15 -6.61
CA LYS A 99 13.13 2.94 -6.00
C LYS A 99 12.47 2.60 -4.66
N THR A 100 11.23 2.12 -4.73
CA THR A 100 10.46 1.72 -3.53
C THR A 100 10.55 0.23 -3.19
N ILE A 101 11.60 -0.44 -3.67
CA ILE A 101 11.79 -1.89 -3.50
C ILE A 101 12.42 -2.17 -2.13
N LEU A 102 11.74 -2.94 -1.30
CA LEU A 102 12.30 -3.45 -0.05
C LEU A 102 13.41 -4.48 -0.33
N PRO A 103 14.55 -4.42 0.36
CA PRO A 103 15.44 -5.56 0.42
C PRO A 103 14.68 -6.78 0.98
N SER A 104 14.79 -7.95 0.34
CA SER A 104 14.01 -9.14 0.74
C SER A 104 14.14 -9.50 2.22
N ALA A 105 15.35 -9.37 2.80
CA ALA A 105 15.60 -9.65 4.22
C ALA A 105 14.92 -8.64 5.16
N VAL A 106 14.71 -7.40 4.70
CA VAL A 106 13.96 -6.38 5.45
C VAL A 106 12.48 -6.74 5.44
N LEU A 107 11.93 -7.20 4.31
CA LEU A 107 10.56 -7.72 4.26
C LEU A 107 10.39 -8.91 5.23
N ASP A 108 11.30 -9.90 5.19
CA ASP A 108 11.25 -11.03 6.13
C ASP A 108 11.21 -10.56 7.59
N LEU A 109 12.08 -9.60 7.94
CA LEU A 109 12.12 -9.03 9.28
C LEU A 109 10.82 -8.30 9.66
N ILE A 110 10.25 -7.50 8.75
CA ILE A 110 8.95 -6.85 8.95
C ILE A 110 7.87 -7.89 9.24
N LEU A 111 7.81 -8.96 8.44
CA LEU A 111 6.80 -10.01 8.60
C LEU A 111 6.93 -10.77 9.93
N THR A 112 8.15 -10.93 10.46
CA THR A 112 8.33 -11.51 11.82
C THR A 112 7.68 -10.68 12.94
N LYS A 113 7.35 -9.40 12.68
CA LYS A 113 6.65 -8.51 13.61
C LYS A 113 5.13 -8.56 13.45
N SER A 114 4.61 -9.37 12.53
CA SER A 114 3.19 -9.61 12.27
C SER A 114 2.33 -8.34 12.07
N PRO A 115 2.71 -7.40 11.16
CA PRO A 115 1.81 -6.35 10.73
C PRO A 115 0.54 -6.91 10.10
N ALA A 116 -0.58 -6.22 10.27
CA ALA A 116 -1.80 -6.52 9.53
C ALA A 116 -1.74 -5.97 8.10
N PHE A 117 -1.08 -4.83 7.92
CA PHE A 117 -0.97 -4.16 6.62
C PHE A 117 0.40 -3.51 6.45
N ILE A 118 0.87 -3.44 5.20
CA ILE A 118 1.95 -2.56 4.78
C ILE A 118 1.37 -1.59 3.75
N LEU A 119 1.51 -0.29 3.98
CA LEU A 119 1.03 0.76 3.09
C LEU A 119 2.22 1.43 2.41
N ILE A 120 2.07 1.78 1.14
CA ILE A 120 3.04 2.59 0.42
C ILE A 120 2.36 3.57 -0.55
N ASP A 121 2.92 4.77 -0.66
CA ASP A 121 2.55 5.80 -1.63
C ASP A 121 3.30 5.62 -2.96
N SER A 122 3.38 4.37 -3.44
CA SER A 122 4.07 3.97 -4.66
C SER A 122 3.43 2.71 -5.26
N TYR A 123 4.03 2.19 -6.33
CA TYR A 123 3.58 1.03 -7.11
C TYR A 123 3.79 -0.33 -6.42
N GLY A 124 4.14 -0.33 -5.14
CA GLY A 124 4.44 -1.55 -4.39
C GLY A 124 5.80 -1.56 -3.73
N ILE A 125 6.11 -2.70 -3.10
CA ILE A 125 7.29 -2.93 -2.28
C ILE A 125 8.30 -3.91 -2.89
N GLY A 126 7.97 -4.54 -4.03
CA GLY A 126 8.85 -5.43 -4.80
C GLY A 126 9.18 -4.82 -6.17
N ALA A 127 10.20 -5.33 -6.86
CA ALA A 127 10.42 -4.94 -8.25
C ALA A 127 9.28 -5.46 -9.14
N HIS A 128 8.98 -4.71 -10.21
CA HIS A 128 7.97 -5.08 -11.22
C HIS A 128 8.07 -6.56 -11.65
N GLY A 129 6.92 -7.20 -11.86
CA GLY A 129 6.83 -8.58 -12.35
C GLY A 129 6.82 -9.62 -11.24
N GLU A 130 7.60 -10.70 -11.38
CA GLU A 130 7.53 -11.85 -10.47
C GLU A 130 7.96 -11.53 -9.03
N GLU A 131 8.86 -10.57 -8.83
CA GLU A 131 9.32 -10.20 -7.48
C GLU A 131 8.20 -9.51 -6.69
N HIS A 132 7.50 -8.55 -7.31
CA HIS A 132 6.29 -7.92 -6.76
C HIS A 132 5.29 -8.97 -6.26
N ILE A 133 4.87 -9.87 -7.16
CA ILE A 133 3.92 -10.94 -6.84
C ILE A 133 4.44 -11.84 -5.72
N SER A 134 5.74 -12.15 -5.72
CA SER A 134 6.38 -12.96 -4.67
C SER A 134 6.33 -12.27 -3.30
N PHE A 135 6.51 -10.95 -3.25
CA PHE A 135 6.48 -10.18 -2.01
C PHE A 135 5.06 -10.10 -1.45
N ASP A 136 4.06 -9.88 -2.29
CA ASP A 136 2.66 -9.85 -1.84
C ASP A 136 2.22 -11.21 -1.32
N LYS A 137 2.53 -12.30 -2.04
CA LYS A 137 2.26 -13.67 -1.57
C LYS A 137 2.92 -13.99 -0.23
N ARG A 138 4.14 -13.51 0.00
CA ARG A 138 4.83 -13.66 1.29
C ARG A 138 4.12 -12.89 2.40
N CYS A 139 3.66 -11.68 2.12
CA CYS A 139 2.84 -10.92 3.07
C CYS A 139 1.55 -11.68 3.40
N GLU A 140 0.83 -12.15 2.37
CA GLU A 140 -0.43 -12.85 2.50
C GLU A 140 -0.32 -14.13 3.34
N ALA A 141 0.77 -14.89 3.16
CA ALA A 141 1.06 -16.09 3.93
C ALA A 141 1.17 -15.82 5.45
N GLU A 142 1.63 -14.63 5.82
CA GLU A 142 1.76 -14.14 7.20
C GLU A 142 0.55 -13.29 7.65
N LYS A 143 -0.56 -13.33 6.89
CA LYS A 143 -1.78 -12.54 7.12
C LYS A 143 -1.55 -11.03 7.13
N CYS A 144 -0.52 -10.56 6.42
CA CYS A 144 -0.24 -9.17 6.13
C CYS A 144 -0.66 -8.87 4.68
N PHE A 145 -1.17 -7.67 4.41
CA PHE A 145 -1.59 -7.28 3.06
C PHE A 145 -1.00 -5.93 2.66
N VAL A 146 -0.50 -5.85 1.42
CA VAL A 146 0.10 -4.63 0.87
C VAL A 146 -1.00 -3.75 0.28
N ILE A 147 -0.99 -2.46 0.62
CA ILE A 147 -1.88 -1.45 0.07
C ILE A 147 -1.04 -0.41 -0.67
N GLU A 148 -1.34 -0.22 -1.94
CA GLU A 148 -0.53 0.57 -2.85
C GLU A 148 -1.19 1.88 -3.26
N ASN A 149 -0.39 2.78 -3.83
CA ASN A 149 -0.86 4.06 -4.37
C ASN A 149 -1.65 4.88 -3.33
N VAL A 150 -1.23 4.87 -2.06
CA VAL A 150 -1.88 5.59 -0.97
C VAL A 150 -1.54 7.08 -1.06
N LEU A 151 -2.53 7.97 -0.93
CA LEU A 151 -2.32 9.43 -0.95
C LEU A 151 -1.69 9.90 0.36
N LEU A 152 -0.38 9.73 0.50
CA LEU A 152 0.39 10.27 1.62
C LEU A 152 1.04 11.61 1.22
N THR A 153 1.06 12.55 2.16
CA THR A 153 1.78 13.82 2.03
C THR A 153 2.62 14.06 3.27
N ALA A 154 3.74 14.76 3.11
CA ALA A 154 4.63 15.10 4.24
C ALA A 154 3.90 15.87 5.36
N SER A 155 2.84 16.61 5.00
CA SER A 155 2.05 17.42 5.94
C SER A 155 1.18 16.63 6.93
N ILE A 156 0.82 15.38 6.60
CA ILE A 156 -0.08 14.57 7.44
C ILE A 156 0.58 13.29 7.94
N VAL A 157 1.51 12.72 7.17
CA VAL A 157 1.96 11.33 7.34
C VAL A 157 2.57 11.05 8.72
N PHE A 158 3.35 11.99 9.26
CA PHE A 158 3.99 11.83 10.57
C PHE A 158 3.05 12.06 11.76
N SER A 159 1.83 12.51 11.50
CA SER A 159 0.78 12.68 12.52
C SER A 159 -0.24 11.54 12.50
N LEU A 160 -0.09 10.56 11.60
CA LEU A 160 -0.99 9.40 11.49
C LEU A 160 -0.97 8.57 12.77
N THR A 161 -2.17 8.23 13.24
CA THR A 161 -2.35 7.39 14.45
C THR A 161 -3.14 6.12 14.16
N ARG A 162 -4.10 6.19 13.25
CA ARG A 162 -5.01 5.08 12.94
C ARG A 162 -5.50 5.16 11.51
N LEU A 163 -5.74 4.00 10.92
CA LEU A 163 -6.38 3.84 9.62
C LEU A 163 -7.72 3.14 9.77
N LYS A 164 -8.69 3.56 8.97
CA LYS A 164 -9.89 2.82 8.63
C LYS A 164 -9.76 2.36 7.18
N ILE A 165 -9.77 1.06 6.97
CA ILE A 165 -9.57 0.42 5.67
C ILE A 165 -10.87 -0.32 5.33
N GLN A 166 -11.41 -0.10 4.14
CA GLN A 166 -12.65 -0.72 3.68
C GLN A 166 -12.52 -1.23 2.24
N PHE A 167 -12.96 -2.45 1.98
CA PHE A 167 -12.96 -3.05 0.64
C PHE A 167 -14.02 -4.15 0.53
N ASN A 168 -14.29 -4.59 -0.70
CA ASN A 168 -15.20 -5.70 -0.95
C ASN A 168 -14.39 -6.98 -1.22
N ARG A 169 -14.26 -7.87 -0.22
CA ARG A 169 -13.53 -9.13 -0.37
C ARG A 169 -14.13 -10.11 -1.38
N ALA A 170 -15.39 -9.90 -1.78
CA ALA A 170 -16.03 -10.70 -2.83
C ALA A 170 -15.68 -10.20 -4.25
N PHE A 171 -14.83 -9.18 -4.37
CA PHE A 171 -14.29 -8.75 -5.65
C PHE A 171 -13.38 -9.85 -6.21
N ALA A 172 -13.86 -10.57 -7.23
CA ALA A 172 -13.18 -11.74 -7.78
C ALA A 172 -12.07 -11.32 -8.76
N ALA A 173 -11.00 -10.73 -8.25
CA ALA A 173 -9.80 -10.36 -8.99
C ALA A 173 -8.56 -10.51 -8.10
N THR A 174 -7.37 -10.43 -8.71
CA THR A 174 -6.10 -10.47 -7.97
C THR A 174 -5.72 -9.13 -7.33
N ALA A 175 -6.52 -8.09 -7.54
CA ALA A 175 -6.43 -6.83 -6.82
C ALA A 175 -7.81 -6.33 -6.44
N ILE A 176 -7.92 -5.76 -5.24
CA ILE A 176 -9.17 -5.30 -4.65
C ILE A 176 -9.06 -3.80 -4.40
N PRO A 177 -9.84 -2.96 -5.10
CA PRO A 177 -9.93 -1.54 -4.80
C PRO A 177 -10.35 -1.33 -3.35
N CYS A 178 -9.71 -0.40 -2.66
CA CYS A 178 -9.99 -0.14 -1.25
C CYS A 178 -10.10 1.36 -0.96
N LYS A 179 -10.78 1.67 0.14
CA LYS A 179 -10.95 3.02 0.67
C LYS A 179 -10.18 3.13 1.98
N LEU A 180 -9.33 4.15 2.08
CA LEU A 180 -8.57 4.44 3.28
C LEU A 180 -8.95 5.80 3.83
N ARG A 181 -9.21 5.84 5.13
CA ARG A 181 -9.26 7.07 5.90
C ARG A 181 -8.28 7.02 7.04
N ALA A 182 -7.59 8.12 7.29
CA ALA A 182 -6.64 8.25 8.36
C ALA A 182 -7.13 9.21 9.44
N SER A 183 -6.85 8.87 10.68
CA SER A 183 -6.95 9.79 11.82
C SER A 183 -5.57 10.31 12.20
N THR A 184 -5.47 11.62 12.41
CA THR A 184 -4.25 12.28 12.86
C THR A 184 -4.35 12.73 14.32
N ALA A 185 -3.21 12.71 15.02
CA ALA A 185 -3.08 13.38 16.31
C ALA A 185 -3.30 14.90 16.14
N TYR A 186 -3.73 15.58 17.21
CA TYR A 186 -3.78 17.04 17.19
C TYR A 186 -2.35 17.58 17.00
N LEU A 187 -2.11 18.29 15.88
CA LEU A 187 -0.95 19.17 15.71
C LEU A 187 -1.14 20.44 16.54
#